data_AF-A0A382YXR9-F1
#
_entry.id   AF-A0A382YXR9-F1
#
_cell.length_a   1.000
_cell.length_b   1.000
_cell.length_c   1.000
_cell.angle_alpha   90.00
_cell.angle_beta   90.00
_cell.angle_gamma   90.00
#
_symmetry.space_group_name_H-M   'P 1'
#
loop_
_entity.id
_entity.type
_entity.pdbx_description
1 polymer ?
#
loop_
_entity_poly.entity_id
_entity_poly.type
_entity_poly.pdbx_seq_one_letter_code
_entity_poly.pdbx_strand_id
1 'polypeptide(L)'
;SQEHYAEKKMRNWDLDIRTKDQNSQGVVGEVVFPNTVPPFFKKSIVTAQPPSPEEYKLCLEGIRAHNRWLKDFCAEDPDRRAGVGLILPNDMDEAVKDIEFIAKANLRGGVLLPLIPPDCEWLTPLYDPSWDKLFAAIQDHDLVINQHSGQGSPRYGNSLVGEALWISEVTFYCQAGFRHLLMSGVFERFSKLKYILTESGCSWVAPMLAQLDGIHLGIELGAIGEMHYEGEWVLKELPSVYAQRNCWYGASFPSKAELDG
;
A
#
# COMPACT_ATOMS: atom_id res chain seq x y z
N SER A 1 29.02 3.28 18.90
CA SER A 1 29.19 2.08 19.75
C SER A 1 28.04 1.12 19.49
N GLN A 2 28.21 -0.18 19.72
CA GLN A 2 27.10 -1.15 19.61
C GLN A 2 25.91 -0.80 20.53
N GLU A 3 26.16 -0.10 21.64
CA GLU A 3 25.14 0.45 22.54
C GLU A 3 24.22 1.47 21.84
N HIS A 4 24.75 2.40 21.04
CA HIS A 4 23.94 3.35 20.25
C HIS A 4 23.06 2.65 19.20
N TYR A 5 23.52 1.51 18.66
CA TYR A 5 22.73 0.71 17.72
C TYR A 5 21.67 -0.13 18.44
N ALA A 6 21.95 -0.64 19.64
CA ALA A 6 20.99 -1.37 20.45
C ALA A 6 19.85 -0.46 20.91
N GLU A 7 20.15 0.74 21.44
CA GLU A 7 19.14 1.74 21.82
C GLU A 7 18.25 2.16 20.66
N LYS A 8 18.81 2.37 19.45
CA LYS A 8 18.01 2.69 18.26
C LYS A 8 17.06 1.56 17.87
N LYS A 9 17.42 0.31 18.08
CA LYS A 9 16.55 -0.84 17.80
C LYS A 9 15.42 -0.97 18.82
N MET A 10 15.64 -0.61 20.09
CA MET A 10 14.59 -0.62 21.12
C MET A 10 13.44 0.32 20.75
N ARG A 11 13.71 1.49 20.16
CA ARG A 11 12.67 2.45 19.72
C ARG A 11 11.62 1.87 18.77
N ASN A 12 11.93 0.77 18.08
CA ASN A 12 11.00 0.13 17.16
C ASN A 12 9.90 -0.68 17.86
N TRP A 13 10.14 -1.17 19.09
CA TRP A 13 9.25 -2.15 19.73
C TRP A 13 9.10 -1.99 21.25
N ASP A 14 10.02 -1.30 21.93
CA ASP A 14 9.92 -1.07 23.37
C ASP A 14 8.83 -0.03 23.67
N LEU A 15 7.83 -0.42 24.46
CA LEU A 15 6.67 0.40 24.78
C LEU A 15 7.06 1.72 25.45
N ASP A 16 7.87 1.66 26.51
CA ASP A 16 8.18 2.83 27.33
C ASP A 16 9.01 3.84 26.55
N ILE A 17 10.01 3.38 25.80
CA ILE A 17 10.84 4.22 24.95
C ILE A 17 10.00 4.86 23.85
N ARG A 18 9.18 4.07 23.15
CA ARG A 18 8.36 4.56 22.03
C ARG A 18 7.32 5.58 22.50
N THR A 19 6.62 5.30 23.60
CA THR A 19 5.61 6.19 24.18
C THR A 19 6.23 7.50 24.66
N LYS A 20 7.40 7.44 25.29
CA LYS A 20 8.14 8.65 25.70
C LYS A 20 8.51 9.52 24.49
N ASP A 21 9.06 8.91 23.43
CA ASP A 21 9.46 9.62 22.22
C ASP A 21 8.25 10.27 21.52
N GLN A 22 7.12 9.57 21.43
CA GLN A 22 5.88 10.09 20.85
C GLN A 22 5.28 11.23 21.66
N ASN A 23 5.18 11.07 22.99
CA ASN A 23 4.66 12.11 23.88
C ASN A 23 5.52 13.38 23.82
N SER A 24 6.84 13.25 23.68
CA SER A 24 7.75 14.40 23.52
C SER A 24 7.49 15.22 22.25
N GLN A 25 6.85 14.60 21.25
CA GLN A 25 6.51 15.20 19.96
C GLN A 25 5.01 15.52 19.80
N GLY A 26 4.20 15.31 20.85
CA GLY A 26 2.75 15.51 20.80
C GLY A 26 2.00 14.48 19.93
N VAL A 27 2.61 13.33 19.63
CA VAL A 27 1.98 12.26 18.85
C VAL A 27 1.10 11.43 19.78
N VAL A 28 -0.22 11.44 19.55
CA VAL A 28 -1.23 10.76 20.38
C VAL A 28 -1.81 9.49 19.75
N GLY A 29 -1.46 9.22 18.50
CA GLY A 29 -1.90 8.04 17.75
C GLY A 29 -0.90 7.72 16.64
N GLU A 30 -0.82 6.46 16.25
CA GLU A 30 0.06 6.02 15.18
C GLU A 30 -0.53 4.89 14.34
N VAL A 31 -0.26 4.95 13.03
CA VAL A 31 -0.46 3.82 12.11
C VAL A 31 0.85 3.03 12.04
N VAL A 32 0.81 1.77 12.46
CA VAL A 32 2.00 0.91 12.56
C VAL A 32 2.14 0.13 11.26
N PHE A 33 3.01 0.61 10.38
CA PHE A 33 3.43 -0.12 9.19
C PHE A 33 4.39 -1.27 9.53
N PRO A 34 4.36 -2.38 8.78
CA PRO A 34 5.19 -3.56 9.02
C PRO A 34 6.63 -3.37 8.50
N ASN A 35 7.35 -2.39 9.04
CA ASN A 35 8.74 -2.07 8.64
C ASN A 35 9.78 -3.12 9.06
N THR A 36 9.35 -4.20 9.70
CA THR A 36 10.18 -5.36 10.03
C THR A 36 10.35 -6.28 8.82
N VAL A 37 11.31 -7.21 8.90
CA VAL A 37 11.43 -8.32 7.94
C VAL A 37 10.59 -9.48 8.48
N PRO A 38 9.43 -9.83 7.86
CA PRO A 38 8.66 -10.98 8.32
C PRO A 38 9.47 -12.28 8.14
N PRO A 39 9.16 -13.35 8.89
CA PRO A 39 9.81 -14.65 8.69
C PRO A 39 9.75 -15.08 7.22
N PHE A 40 10.84 -15.67 6.73
CA PHE A 40 11.01 -16.12 5.33
C PHE A 40 11.13 -15.02 4.27
N PHE A 41 11.15 -13.74 4.66
CA PHE A 41 11.50 -12.63 3.76
C PHE A 41 12.99 -12.26 3.89
N LYS A 42 13.58 -11.77 2.80
CA LYS A 42 14.97 -11.28 2.76
C LYS A 42 15.10 -9.79 3.03
N LYS A 43 14.01 -9.03 2.83
CA LYS A 43 13.93 -7.57 2.96
C LYS A 43 12.65 -7.21 3.70
N SER A 44 12.56 -5.95 4.14
CA SER A 44 11.32 -5.42 4.70
C SER A 44 10.18 -5.59 3.70
N ILE A 45 8.98 -5.90 4.17
CA ILE A 45 7.83 -6.15 3.28
C ILE A 45 7.48 -4.94 2.42
N VAL A 46 7.78 -3.72 2.89
CA VAL A 46 7.55 -2.47 2.13
C VAL A 46 8.56 -2.24 1.00
N THR A 47 9.59 -3.09 0.87
CA THR A 47 10.55 -3.07 -0.26
C THR A 47 10.77 -4.44 -0.88
N ALA A 48 10.11 -5.48 -0.36
CA ALA A 48 10.21 -6.83 -0.87
C ALA A 48 9.43 -6.96 -2.19
N GLN A 49 9.94 -7.83 -3.05
CA GLN A 49 9.20 -8.29 -4.23
C GLN A 49 8.07 -9.23 -3.77
N PRO A 50 6.97 -9.33 -4.54
CA PRO A 50 5.98 -10.36 -4.28
C PRO A 50 6.62 -11.75 -4.25
N PRO A 51 6.20 -12.66 -3.35
CA PRO A 51 6.76 -14.01 -3.30
C PRO A 51 6.53 -14.76 -4.61
N SER A 52 7.56 -15.46 -5.09
CA SER A 52 7.42 -16.39 -6.21
C SER A 52 6.51 -17.58 -5.84
N PRO A 53 6.00 -18.36 -6.81
CA PRO A 53 5.20 -19.55 -6.52
C PRO A 53 5.90 -20.56 -5.61
N GLU A 54 7.24 -20.67 -5.72
CA GLU A 54 8.06 -21.56 -4.90
C GLU A 54 8.18 -21.07 -3.44
N GLU A 55 8.30 -19.76 -3.25
CA GLU A 55 8.45 -19.13 -1.93
C GLU A 55 7.10 -18.93 -1.22
N TYR A 56 6.00 -18.92 -1.98
CA TYR A 56 4.67 -18.50 -1.53
C TYR A 56 4.24 -19.15 -0.21
N LYS A 57 4.33 -20.49 -0.10
CA LYS A 57 3.88 -21.20 1.11
C LYS A 57 4.63 -20.78 2.37
N LEU A 58 5.93 -20.52 2.26
CA LEU A 58 6.74 -20.06 3.40
C LEU A 58 6.43 -18.60 3.72
N CYS A 59 6.36 -17.73 2.71
CA CYS A 59 6.02 -16.33 2.88
C CYS A 59 4.62 -16.12 3.47
N LEU A 60 3.64 -16.95 3.12
CA LEU A 60 2.29 -16.93 3.68
C LEU A 60 2.31 -17.19 5.19
N GLU A 61 3.00 -18.23 5.63
CA GLU A 61 3.16 -18.49 7.07
C GLU A 61 3.97 -17.39 7.77
N GLY A 62 4.91 -16.77 7.06
CA GLY A 62 5.65 -15.60 7.49
C GLY A 62 4.77 -14.39 7.79
N ILE A 63 3.91 -13.99 6.84
CA ILE A 63 3.00 -12.86 7.05
C ILE A 63 1.95 -13.15 8.12
N ARG A 64 1.49 -14.41 8.26
CA ARG A 64 0.55 -14.82 9.31
C ARG A 64 1.17 -14.78 10.70
N ALA A 65 2.43 -15.22 10.82
CA ALA A 65 3.20 -15.06 12.04
C ALA A 65 3.39 -13.58 12.41
N HIS A 66 3.70 -12.74 11.41
CA HIS A 66 3.81 -11.30 11.60
C HIS A 66 2.49 -10.67 12.05
N ASN A 67 1.35 -11.00 11.43
CA ASN A 67 0.04 -10.45 11.79
C ASN A 67 -0.38 -10.83 13.22
N ARG A 68 -0.07 -12.05 13.68
CA ARG A 68 -0.28 -12.45 15.08
C ARG A 68 0.58 -11.63 16.04
N TRP A 69 1.86 -11.44 15.72
CA TRP A 69 2.75 -10.58 16.50
C TRP A 69 2.24 -9.13 16.51
N LEU A 70 1.83 -8.59 15.37
CA LEU A 70 1.35 -7.21 15.25
C LEU A 70 0.11 -6.97 16.11
N LYS A 71 -0.80 -7.95 16.16
CA LYS A 71 -1.94 -7.93 17.07
C LYS A 71 -1.50 -7.77 18.53
N ASP A 72 -0.56 -8.60 18.97
CA ASP A 72 -0.06 -8.56 20.36
C ASP A 72 0.69 -7.25 20.64
N PHE A 73 1.48 -6.77 19.68
CA PHE A 73 2.19 -5.50 19.76
C PHE A 73 1.24 -4.29 19.84
N CYS A 74 0.17 -4.27 19.06
CA CYS A 74 -0.84 -3.23 19.15
C CYS A 74 -1.63 -3.30 20.47
N ALA A 75 -1.79 -4.48 21.07
CA ALA A 75 -2.50 -4.66 22.33
C ALA A 75 -1.79 -4.05 23.55
N GLU A 76 -0.50 -3.72 23.46
CA GLU A 76 0.24 -3.03 24.51
C GLU A 76 -0.17 -1.55 24.68
N ASP A 77 -0.63 -0.89 23.61
CA ASP A 77 -1.19 0.46 23.64
C ASP A 77 -2.33 0.57 22.61
N PRO A 78 -3.49 -0.06 22.90
CA PRO A 78 -4.56 -0.26 21.92
C PRO A 78 -5.31 1.02 21.60
N ASP A 79 -5.18 2.08 22.38
CA ASP A 79 -5.79 3.38 22.06
C ASP A 79 -4.93 4.17 21.08
N ARG A 80 -3.60 4.02 21.16
CA ARG A 80 -2.64 4.71 20.30
C ARG A 80 -2.32 3.98 19.01
N ARG A 81 -2.13 2.66 19.05
CA ARG A 81 -1.57 1.87 17.95
C ARG A 81 -2.64 1.32 17.01
N ALA A 82 -2.54 1.66 15.72
CA ALA A 82 -3.36 1.10 14.65
C ALA A 82 -2.49 0.30 13.67
N GLY A 83 -2.42 -1.02 13.85
CA GLY A 83 -1.59 -1.90 13.01
C GLY A 83 -2.13 -2.10 11.60
N VAL A 84 -1.22 -2.12 10.61
CA VAL A 84 -1.51 -2.48 9.20
C VAL A 84 -1.13 -3.94 8.98
N GLY A 85 -2.13 -4.80 8.79
CA GLY A 85 -1.94 -6.22 8.55
C GLY A 85 -1.47 -6.54 7.13
N LEU A 86 -0.77 -7.67 7.00
CA LEU A 86 -0.19 -8.15 5.75
C LEU A 86 -1.09 -9.16 5.05
N ILE A 87 -1.17 -9.07 3.73
CA ILE A 87 -1.82 -10.05 2.84
C ILE A 87 -0.88 -10.38 1.67
N LEU A 88 -1.07 -11.52 1.02
CA LEU A 88 -0.37 -11.89 -0.22
C LEU A 88 -1.38 -12.24 -1.31
N PRO A 89 -1.26 -11.68 -2.54
CA PRO A 89 -2.28 -11.83 -3.58
C PRO A 89 -2.07 -13.08 -4.44
N ASN A 90 -1.10 -13.93 -4.07
CA ASN A 90 -0.77 -15.16 -4.79
C ASN A 90 -1.93 -16.17 -4.81
N ASP A 91 -2.70 -16.23 -3.72
CA ASP A 91 -3.96 -16.96 -3.65
C ASP A 91 -4.99 -16.03 -3.01
N MET A 92 -5.95 -15.62 -3.83
CA MET A 92 -6.92 -14.64 -3.42
C MET A 92 -7.91 -15.18 -2.37
N ASP A 93 -8.12 -16.50 -2.25
CA ASP A 93 -8.94 -17.07 -1.17
C ASP A 93 -8.20 -17.08 0.18
N GLU A 94 -6.90 -17.38 0.16
CA GLU A 94 -6.06 -17.26 1.35
C GLU A 94 -5.93 -15.80 1.81
N ALA A 95 -5.81 -14.87 0.87
CA ALA A 95 -5.79 -13.44 1.17
C ALA A 95 -7.09 -12.95 1.81
N VAL A 96 -8.26 -13.44 1.39
CA VAL A 96 -9.55 -13.14 2.08
C VAL A 96 -9.52 -13.62 3.53
N LYS A 97 -9.00 -14.83 3.81
CA LYS A 97 -8.86 -15.32 5.19
C LYS A 97 -7.95 -14.43 6.03
N ASP A 98 -6.88 -13.92 5.44
CA ASP A 98 -5.98 -12.98 6.12
C ASP A 98 -6.67 -11.63 6.38
N ILE A 99 -7.50 -11.13 5.45
CA ILE A 99 -8.35 -9.93 5.64
C ILE A 99 -9.33 -10.13 6.81
N GLU A 100 -10.04 -11.26 6.84
CA GLU A 100 -10.96 -11.62 7.92
C GLU A 100 -10.24 -11.70 9.28
N PHE A 101 -9.03 -12.27 9.29
CA PHE A 101 -8.19 -12.28 10.49
C PHE A 101 -7.82 -10.87 10.95
N ILE A 102 -7.38 -10.00 10.02
CA ILE A 102 -6.98 -8.61 10.31
C ILE A 102 -8.15 -7.85 10.94
N ALA A 103 -9.36 -7.99 10.38
CA ALA A 103 -10.59 -7.43 10.94
C ALA A 103 -10.86 -7.96 12.35
N LYS A 104 -10.87 -9.28 12.53
CA LYS A 104 -11.13 -9.93 13.83
C LYS A 104 -10.09 -9.59 14.89
N ALA A 105 -8.84 -9.37 14.48
CA ALA A 105 -7.74 -9.01 15.35
C ALA A 105 -7.74 -7.52 15.74
N ASN A 106 -8.69 -6.73 15.24
CA ASN A 106 -8.79 -5.28 15.46
C ASN A 106 -7.52 -4.52 15.00
N LEU A 107 -6.90 -4.99 13.93
CA LEU A 107 -5.81 -4.30 13.25
C LEU A 107 -6.39 -3.14 12.42
N ARG A 108 -6.87 -2.11 13.12
CA ARG A 108 -7.64 -0.98 12.54
C ARG A 108 -6.83 -0.05 11.64
N GLY A 109 -5.51 -0.24 11.54
CA GLY A 109 -4.71 0.41 10.51
C GLY A 109 -5.07 -0.09 9.11
N GLY A 110 -5.65 -1.29 9.00
CA GLY A 110 -6.15 -1.86 7.76
C GLY A 110 -5.21 -2.90 7.17
N VAL A 111 -5.17 -2.98 5.84
CA VAL A 111 -4.37 -3.94 5.08
C VAL A 111 -3.27 -3.23 4.30
N LEU A 112 -2.08 -3.83 4.22
CA LEU A 112 -1.05 -3.41 3.26
C LEU A 112 -1.35 -4.09 1.93
N LEU A 113 -1.82 -3.32 0.94
CA LEU A 113 -2.08 -3.83 -0.39
C LEU A 113 -0.76 -3.88 -1.19
N PRO A 114 -0.30 -5.07 -1.59
CA PRO A 114 0.94 -5.19 -2.36
C PRO A 114 0.80 -4.57 -3.75
N LEU A 115 1.83 -3.82 -4.16
CA LEU A 115 2.00 -3.41 -5.55
C LEU A 115 2.60 -4.55 -6.37
N ILE A 116 2.13 -4.70 -7.60
CA ILE A 116 2.61 -5.71 -8.55
C ILE A 116 3.60 -5.05 -9.53
N PRO A 117 4.90 -5.39 -9.46
CA PRO A 117 5.88 -4.88 -10.40
C PRO A 117 5.63 -5.35 -11.83
N PRO A 118 6.05 -4.57 -12.85
CA PRO A 118 5.85 -4.96 -14.25
C PRO A 118 6.62 -6.21 -14.67
N ASP A 119 7.68 -6.59 -13.94
CA ASP A 119 8.48 -7.81 -14.15
C ASP A 119 8.01 -9.00 -13.27
N CYS A 120 6.79 -8.92 -12.72
CA CYS A 120 6.13 -10.01 -12.02
C CYS A 120 5.19 -10.76 -12.97
N GLU A 121 5.56 -11.98 -13.35
CA GLU A 121 4.84 -12.77 -14.36
C GLU A 121 3.82 -13.76 -13.79
N TRP A 122 3.74 -13.88 -12.46
CA TRP A 122 2.90 -14.89 -11.77
C TRP A 122 1.73 -14.31 -10.99
N LEU A 123 1.59 -12.97 -10.94
CA LEU A 123 0.48 -12.28 -10.29
C LEU A 123 -0.27 -11.45 -11.31
N THR A 124 -1.59 -11.37 -11.16
CA THR A 124 -2.41 -10.50 -11.98
C THR A 124 -2.24 -9.04 -11.55
N PRO A 125 -2.25 -8.08 -12.49
CA PRO A 125 -2.14 -6.66 -12.15
C PRO A 125 -3.35 -6.19 -11.34
N LEU A 126 -3.19 -5.09 -10.58
CA LEU A 126 -4.23 -4.53 -9.69
C LEU A 126 -5.54 -4.12 -10.38
N TYR A 127 -5.55 -3.98 -11.71
CA TYR A 127 -6.74 -3.65 -12.50
C TYR A 127 -7.46 -4.88 -13.05
N ASP A 128 -7.00 -6.09 -12.73
CA ASP A 128 -7.66 -7.34 -13.10
C ASP A 128 -8.88 -7.60 -12.20
N PRO A 129 -10.06 -7.98 -12.75
CA PRO A 129 -11.26 -8.24 -11.96
C PRO A 129 -11.14 -9.35 -10.92
N SER A 130 -10.14 -10.23 -11.01
CA SER A 130 -9.88 -11.27 -9.98
C SER A 130 -9.60 -10.69 -8.58
N TRP A 131 -9.19 -9.41 -8.50
CA TRP A 131 -8.99 -8.70 -7.24
C TRP A 131 -10.29 -8.26 -6.56
N ASP A 132 -11.42 -8.25 -7.27
CA ASP A 132 -12.71 -7.74 -6.76
C ASP A 132 -13.14 -8.44 -5.47
N LYS A 133 -12.82 -9.72 -5.29
CA LYS A 133 -13.16 -10.42 -4.04
C LYS A 133 -12.34 -9.94 -2.84
N LEU A 134 -11.09 -9.49 -3.04
CA LEU A 134 -10.31 -8.87 -1.98
C LEU A 134 -10.87 -7.49 -1.63
N PHE A 135 -11.19 -6.70 -2.66
CA PHE A 135 -11.78 -5.39 -2.49
C PHE A 135 -13.14 -5.44 -1.79
N ALA A 136 -13.98 -6.41 -2.14
CA ALA A 136 -15.23 -6.69 -1.43
C ALA A 136 -14.97 -7.01 0.05
N ALA A 137 -14.08 -7.96 0.35
CA ALA A 137 -13.78 -8.35 1.73
C ALA A 137 -13.22 -7.18 2.57
N ILE A 138 -12.31 -6.37 2.00
CA ILE A 138 -11.76 -5.17 2.66
C ILE A 138 -12.89 -4.19 2.97
N GLN A 139 -13.78 -3.94 2.01
CA GLN A 139 -14.90 -3.02 2.18
C GLN A 139 -15.91 -3.52 3.22
N ASP A 140 -16.28 -4.80 3.17
CA ASP A 140 -17.28 -5.41 4.05
C ASP A 140 -16.82 -5.43 5.52
N HIS A 141 -15.51 -5.44 5.74
CA HIS A 141 -14.89 -5.31 7.06
C HIS A 141 -14.49 -3.87 7.44
N ASP A 142 -14.84 -2.87 6.62
CA ASP A 142 -14.52 -1.44 6.83
C ASP A 142 -13.01 -1.15 7.02
N LEU A 143 -12.16 -1.99 6.43
CA LEU A 143 -10.70 -1.85 6.52
C LEU A 143 -10.17 -0.82 5.52
N VAL A 144 -9.07 -0.15 5.91
CA VAL A 144 -8.36 0.80 5.06
C VAL A 144 -7.31 0.07 4.22
N ILE A 145 -7.27 0.36 2.92
CA ILE A 145 -6.18 -0.05 2.03
C ILE A 145 -5.01 0.89 2.23
N ASN A 146 -3.87 0.35 2.64
CA ASN A 146 -2.60 1.08 2.71
C ASN A 146 -1.69 0.63 1.58
N GLN A 147 -1.11 1.59 0.87
CA GLN A 147 0.09 1.40 0.09
C GLN A 147 1.22 2.23 0.67
N HIS A 148 2.44 1.77 0.48
CA HIS A 148 3.64 2.40 1.02
C HIS A 148 4.69 2.54 -0.08
N SER A 149 5.45 3.62 -0.03
CA SER A 149 6.62 3.78 -0.90
C SER A 149 7.60 2.62 -0.74
N GLY A 150 8.37 2.33 -1.79
CA GLY A 150 9.30 1.21 -1.82
C GLY A 150 8.80 -0.04 -2.54
N GLN A 151 7.49 -0.20 -2.71
CA GLN A 151 6.90 -1.32 -3.47
C GLN A 151 6.62 -0.95 -4.95
N GLY A 152 6.42 -1.98 -5.77
CA GLY A 152 5.97 -1.84 -7.17
C GLY A 152 7.09 -1.65 -8.20
N SER A 153 8.31 -1.34 -7.77
CA SER A 153 9.44 -1.21 -8.68
C SER A 153 9.93 -2.57 -9.20
N PRO A 154 10.43 -2.66 -10.45
CA PRO A 154 11.04 -3.87 -10.99
C PRO A 154 12.34 -4.23 -10.27
N ARG A 155 12.92 -5.40 -10.59
CA ARG A 155 14.20 -5.84 -10.02
C ARG A 155 15.40 -5.17 -10.69
N TYR A 156 16.05 -4.23 -10.00
CA TYR A 156 17.29 -3.56 -10.44
C TYR A 156 18.58 -4.32 -10.09
N GLY A 157 18.48 -5.45 -9.37
CA GLY A 157 19.65 -6.14 -8.79
C GLY A 157 20.25 -5.42 -7.58
N ASN A 158 21.48 -5.78 -7.20
CA ASN A 158 22.16 -5.28 -6.00
C ASN A 158 23.42 -4.45 -6.32
N SER A 159 23.51 -3.88 -7.53
CA SER A 159 24.61 -2.98 -7.88
C SER A 159 24.31 -1.57 -7.37
N LEU A 160 25.35 -0.77 -7.09
CA LEU A 160 25.16 0.65 -6.72
C LEU A 160 24.38 1.44 -7.77
N VAL A 161 24.59 1.13 -9.06
CA VAL A 161 23.82 1.74 -10.16
C VAL A 161 22.36 1.32 -10.09
N GLY A 162 22.09 0.04 -9.86
CA GLY A 162 20.73 -0.48 -9.69
C GLY A 162 20.01 0.14 -8.50
N GLU A 163 20.69 0.32 -7.37
CA GLU A 163 20.14 1.01 -6.20
C GLU A 163 19.84 2.49 -6.48
N ALA A 164 20.74 3.19 -7.20
CA ALA A 164 20.52 4.59 -7.59
C ALA A 164 19.31 4.73 -8.55
N LEU A 165 19.17 3.81 -9.51
CA LEU A 165 18.01 3.76 -10.41
C LEU A 165 16.72 3.50 -9.63
N TRP A 166 16.72 2.51 -8.72
CA TRP A 166 15.58 2.24 -7.85
C TRP A 166 15.17 3.49 -7.06
N ILE A 167 16.11 4.19 -6.41
CA ILE A 167 15.82 5.43 -5.67
C ILE A 167 15.20 6.50 -6.59
N SER A 168 15.64 6.61 -7.85
CA SER A 168 15.09 7.59 -8.77
C SER A 168 13.69 7.25 -9.28
N GLU A 169 13.33 5.96 -9.35
CA GLU A 169 12.09 5.48 -9.98
C GLU A 169 11.03 5.00 -8.96
N VAL A 170 11.41 4.77 -7.70
CA VAL A 170 10.51 4.25 -6.66
C VAL A 170 9.24 5.09 -6.51
N THR A 171 9.36 6.41 -6.60
CA THR A 171 8.22 7.34 -6.53
C THR A 171 7.24 7.14 -7.68
N PHE A 172 7.73 6.88 -8.90
CA PHE A 172 6.87 6.62 -10.04
C PHE A 172 6.08 5.31 -9.83
N TYR A 173 6.77 4.24 -9.45
CA TYR A 173 6.16 2.92 -9.27
C TYR A 173 5.22 2.84 -8.06
N CYS A 174 5.52 3.53 -6.96
CA CYS A 174 4.61 3.55 -5.82
C CYS A 174 3.28 4.25 -6.16
N GLN A 175 3.33 5.29 -7.00
CA GLN A 175 2.15 5.98 -7.50
C GLN A 175 1.41 5.19 -8.60
N ALA A 176 2.01 4.15 -9.19
CA ALA A 176 1.36 3.39 -10.26
C ALA A 176 0.12 2.65 -9.75
N GLY A 177 0.14 2.13 -8.53
CA GLY A 177 -1.03 1.49 -7.93
C GLY A 177 -2.22 2.43 -7.77
N PHE A 178 -1.97 3.68 -7.41
CA PHE A 178 -3.01 4.71 -7.33
C PHE A 178 -3.72 4.90 -8.69
N ARG A 179 -2.93 4.99 -9.78
CA ARG A 179 -3.48 5.06 -11.15
C ARG A 179 -4.26 3.79 -11.51
N HIS A 180 -3.70 2.62 -11.21
CA HIS A 180 -4.33 1.34 -11.54
C HIS A 180 -5.69 1.19 -10.85
N LEU A 181 -5.80 1.56 -9.56
CA LEU A 181 -7.05 1.48 -8.81
C LEU A 181 -8.09 2.47 -9.33
N LEU A 182 -7.71 3.74 -9.55
CA LEU A 182 -8.63 4.74 -10.10
C LEU A 182 -9.17 4.33 -11.48
N MET A 183 -8.27 3.94 -12.38
CA MET A 183 -8.63 3.65 -13.77
C MET A 183 -9.31 2.29 -13.96
N SER A 184 -9.17 1.36 -13.01
CA SER A 184 -9.86 0.06 -13.07
C SER A 184 -11.33 0.14 -12.68
N GLY A 185 -11.80 1.27 -12.15
CA GLY A 185 -13.16 1.43 -11.65
C GLY A 185 -13.43 0.72 -10.34
N VAL A 186 -12.40 0.31 -9.59
CA VAL A 186 -12.57 -0.35 -8.29
C VAL A 186 -13.40 0.50 -7.33
N PHE A 187 -13.19 1.82 -7.31
CA PHE A 187 -13.92 2.74 -6.45
C PHE A 187 -15.35 3.01 -6.95
N GLU A 188 -15.64 2.75 -8.23
CA GLU A 188 -17.02 2.75 -8.73
C GLU A 188 -17.78 1.52 -8.22
N ARG A 189 -17.15 0.33 -8.31
CA ARG A 189 -17.74 -0.94 -7.84
C ARG A 189 -17.84 -1.03 -6.32
N PHE A 190 -16.84 -0.52 -5.61
CA PHE A 190 -16.69 -0.58 -4.16
C PHE A 190 -16.56 0.82 -3.57
N SER A 191 -17.68 1.55 -3.56
CA SER A 191 -17.73 2.98 -3.23
C SER A 191 -17.37 3.34 -1.80
N LYS A 192 -17.30 2.38 -0.87
CA LYS A 192 -16.90 2.60 0.53
C LYS A 192 -15.43 2.26 0.81
N LEU A 193 -14.69 1.78 -0.19
CA LEU A 193 -13.26 1.54 0.00
C LEU A 193 -12.53 2.82 0.40
N LYS A 194 -11.62 2.69 1.35
CA LYS A 194 -10.72 3.77 1.77
C LYS A 194 -9.32 3.37 1.38
N TYR A 195 -8.62 4.26 0.67
CA TYR A 195 -7.25 4.03 0.22
C TYR A 195 -6.33 5.13 0.72
N ILE A 196 -5.13 4.77 1.17
CA ILE A 196 -4.07 5.73 1.50
C ILE A 196 -2.73 5.28 0.92
N LEU A 197 -2.01 6.21 0.28
CA LEU A 197 -0.61 6.04 -0.11
C LEU A 197 0.29 6.85 0.81
N THR A 198 1.21 6.18 1.49
CA THR A 198 2.11 6.77 2.50
C THR A 198 3.56 6.78 2.03
N GLU A 199 4.31 7.82 2.42
CA GLU A 199 5.74 7.99 2.11
C GLU A 199 6.06 8.30 0.63
N SER A 200 5.09 8.83 -0.12
CA SER A 200 5.27 9.27 -1.52
C SER A 200 5.19 10.78 -1.71
N GLY A 201 5.02 11.53 -0.63
CA GLY A 201 4.54 12.92 -0.68
C GLY A 201 3.16 13.05 -1.34
N CYS A 202 2.69 14.28 -1.58
CA CYS A 202 1.38 14.55 -2.19
C CYS A 202 1.34 15.56 -3.36
N SER A 203 2.42 16.28 -3.67
CA SER A 203 2.43 17.32 -4.72
C SER A 203 2.21 16.77 -6.14
N TRP A 204 2.34 15.47 -6.34
CA TRP A 204 2.07 14.78 -7.60
C TRP A 204 0.57 14.54 -7.84
N VAL A 205 -0.27 14.62 -6.79
CA VAL A 205 -1.67 14.18 -6.85
C VAL A 205 -2.47 15.03 -7.82
N ALA A 206 -2.45 16.35 -7.67
CA ALA A 206 -3.21 17.26 -8.52
C ALA A 206 -2.88 17.12 -10.02
N PRO A 207 -1.60 17.20 -10.47
CA PRO A 207 -1.28 17.02 -11.89
C PRO A 207 -1.59 15.61 -12.40
N MET A 208 -1.48 14.58 -11.55
CA MET A 208 -1.85 13.21 -11.93
C MET A 208 -3.36 13.05 -12.14
N LEU A 209 -4.19 13.58 -11.24
CA LEU A 209 -5.64 13.51 -11.39
C LEU A 209 -6.11 14.26 -12.64
N ALA A 210 -5.54 15.44 -12.91
CA ALA A 210 -5.83 16.18 -14.15
C ALA A 210 -5.48 15.37 -15.41
N GLN A 211 -4.36 14.63 -15.37
CA GLN A 211 -3.98 13.71 -16.45
C GLN A 211 -5.00 12.56 -16.61
N LEU A 212 -5.40 11.91 -15.51
CA LEU A 212 -6.34 10.79 -15.55
C LEU A 212 -7.74 11.23 -16.00
N ASP A 213 -8.21 12.39 -15.57
CA ASP A 213 -9.47 12.99 -16.03
C ASP A 213 -9.42 13.26 -17.54
N GLY A 214 -8.32 13.83 -18.04
CA GLY A 214 -8.11 14.03 -19.48
C GLY A 214 -8.13 12.71 -20.27
N ILE A 215 -7.55 11.64 -19.71
CA ILE A 215 -7.60 10.30 -20.32
C ILE A 215 -9.03 9.77 -20.34
N HIS A 216 -9.76 9.84 -19.22
CA HIS A 216 -11.14 9.38 -19.17
C HIS A 216 -12.04 10.10 -20.19
N LEU A 217 -12.00 11.44 -20.23
CA LEU A 217 -12.76 12.23 -21.21
C LEU A 217 -12.33 11.90 -22.65
N GLY A 218 -11.03 11.71 -22.88
CA GLY A 218 -10.51 11.29 -24.17
C GLY A 218 -11.06 9.92 -24.61
N ILE A 219 -11.20 8.97 -23.69
CA ILE A 219 -11.75 7.65 -23.96
C ILE A 219 -13.25 7.74 -24.30
N GLU A 220 -14.03 8.48 -23.50
CA GLU A 220 -15.47 8.67 -23.74
C GLU A 220 -15.76 9.31 -25.10
N LEU A 221 -14.88 10.21 -25.55
CA LEU A 221 -15.00 10.88 -26.83
C LEU A 221 -14.40 10.08 -28.01
N GLY A 222 -13.78 8.93 -27.77
CA GLY A 222 -13.07 8.19 -28.81
C GLY A 222 -11.86 8.93 -29.39
N ALA A 223 -11.23 9.80 -28.60
CA ALA A 223 -10.29 10.83 -29.06
C ALA A 223 -8.82 10.58 -28.67
N ILE A 224 -8.51 9.46 -28.00
CA ILE A 224 -7.14 9.01 -27.76
C ILE A 224 -6.65 8.18 -28.95
N GLY A 225 -5.56 8.63 -29.57
CA GLY A 225 -4.95 7.95 -30.72
C GLY A 225 -4.47 6.53 -30.37
N GLU A 226 -4.55 5.63 -31.35
CA GLU A 226 -4.08 4.23 -31.29
C GLU A 226 -4.82 3.32 -30.29
N MET A 227 -5.86 3.81 -29.57
CA MET A 227 -6.70 2.95 -28.73
C MET A 227 -7.79 2.23 -29.54
N HIS A 228 -8.03 0.97 -29.18
CA HIS A 228 -9.18 0.19 -29.64
C HIS A 228 -10.38 0.43 -28.70
N TYR A 229 -11.46 1.01 -29.22
CA TYR A 229 -12.68 1.33 -28.47
C TYR A 229 -13.71 0.19 -28.49
N GLU A 230 -13.25 -1.06 -28.59
CA GLU A 230 -14.13 -2.22 -28.53
C GLU A 230 -14.46 -2.54 -27.06
N GLY A 231 -15.66 -2.16 -26.62
CA GLY A 231 -16.15 -2.40 -25.26
C GLY A 231 -16.71 -1.13 -24.59
N GLU A 232 -17.25 -1.30 -23.38
CA GLU A 232 -17.70 -0.16 -22.57
C GLU A 232 -16.58 0.32 -21.66
N TRP A 233 -16.38 1.64 -21.61
CA TRP A 233 -15.49 2.26 -20.65
C TRP A 233 -16.04 2.08 -19.23
N VAL A 234 -15.17 1.73 -18.29
CA VAL A 234 -15.57 1.28 -16.94
C VAL A 234 -15.98 2.42 -16.00
N LEU A 235 -15.51 3.65 -16.23
CA LEU A 235 -15.79 4.78 -15.34
C LEU A 235 -16.95 5.63 -15.86
N LYS A 236 -17.87 5.98 -14.96
CA LYS A 236 -18.97 6.94 -15.23
C LYS A 236 -18.68 8.37 -14.76
N GLU A 237 -17.75 8.52 -13.84
CA GLU A 237 -17.36 9.81 -13.27
C GLU A 237 -15.85 10.01 -13.47
N LEU A 238 -15.41 11.26 -13.34
CA LEU A 238 -13.99 11.60 -13.39
C LEU A 238 -13.18 10.83 -12.34
N PRO A 239 -12.00 10.29 -12.68
CA PRO A 239 -11.04 9.75 -11.71
C PRO A 239 -10.83 10.65 -10.49
N SER A 240 -10.80 11.97 -10.66
CA SER A 240 -10.70 12.94 -9.57
C SER A 240 -11.87 12.90 -8.57
N VAL A 241 -13.10 12.61 -9.03
CA VAL A 241 -14.28 12.45 -8.15
C VAL A 241 -14.12 11.21 -7.28
N TYR A 242 -13.64 10.10 -7.85
CA TYR A 242 -13.32 8.89 -7.09
C TYR A 242 -12.19 9.13 -6.09
N ALA A 243 -11.12 9.83 -6.50
CA ALA A 243 -10.02 10.17 -5.61
C ALA A 243 -10.48 11.02 -4.42
N GLN A 244 -11.29 12.05 -4.66
CA GLN A 244 -11.83 12.91 -3.60
C GLN A 244 -12.68 12.13 -2.59
N ARG A 245 -13.41 11.12 -3.05
CA ARG A 245 -14.30 10.31 -2.21
C ARG A 245 -13.57 9.22 -1.43
N ASN A 246 -12.59 8.56 -2.06
CA ASN A 246 -12.07 7.28 -1.60
C ASN A 246 -10.58 7.30 -1.19
N CYS A 247 -9.83 8.37 -1.47
CA CYS A 247 -8.37 8.36 -1.37
C CYS A 247 -7.81 9.44 -0.44
N TRP A 248 -6.74 9.07 0.26
CA TRP A 248 -5.92 9.92 1.14
C TRP A 248 -4.43 9.73 0.83
N TYR A 249 -3.59 10.65 1.33
CA TYR A 249 -2.15 10.64 1.08
C TYR A 249 -1.38 10.97 2.36
N GLY A 250 -0.37 10.18 2.67
CA GLY A 250 0.57 10.44 3.76
C GLY A 250 1.72 11.31 3.28
N ALA A 251 1.66 12.61 3.57
CA ALA A 251 2.73 13.57 3.30
C ALA A 251 3.90 13.39 4.29
N SER A 252 4.69 12.34 4.06
CA SER A 252 5.96 12.14 4.78
C SER A 252 7.01 13.09 4.22
N PHE A 253 7.70 13.82 5.09
CA PHE A 253 8.73 14.81 4.70
C PHE A 253 8.19 15.97 3.83
N PRO A 254 7.15 16.69 4.27
CA PRO A 254 6.48 17.69 3.44
C PRO A 254 7.46 18.78 2.98
N SER A 255 7.62 18.86 1.67
CA SER A 255 8.29 19.90 0.91
C SER A 255 7.39 21.14 0.79
N LYS A 256 7.99 22.27 0.40
CA LYS A 256 7.21 23.50 0.14
C LYS A 256 6.14 23.30 -0.94
N ALA A 257 6.44 22.50 -1.97
CA ALA A 257 5.49 22.20 -3.03
C ALA A 257 4.23 21.51 -2.51
N GLU A 258 4.33 20.71 -1.44
CA GLU A 258 3.18 20.03 -0.84
C GLU A 258 2.32 20.95 0.04
N LEU A 259 2.84 22.13 0.42
CA LEU A 259 2.06 23.15 1.11
C LEU A 259 1.21 23.98 0.14
N ASP A 260 1.59 24.02 -1.13
CA ASP A 260 0.94 24.84 -2.15
C ASP A 260 -0.28 24.17 -2.79
N GLY A 261 -0.55 22.90 -2.46
CA GLY A 261 -1.67 22.08 -2.96
C GLY A 261 -1.32 21.27 -4.20
#